data_AF-A0A9Q9AMT6-F1
#
_entry.id   AF-A0A9Q9AMT6-F1
#
_cell.length_a   1.000
_cell.length_b   1.000
_cell.length_c   1.000
_cell.angle_alpha   90.00
_cell.angle_beta   90.00
_cell.angle_gamma   90.00
#
_symmetry.space_group_name_H-M   'P 1'
#
loop_
_entity.id
_entity.type
_entity.pdbx_description
1 polymer ?
#
loop_
_entity_poly.entity_id
_entity_poly.type
_entity_poly.pdbx_seq_one_letter_code
_entity_poly.pdbx_strand_id
1 'polypeptide(L)'
;MPTATRELHYVNTKLPKIRTIYQTSATMPSPSPVSVNRQSTMLLGQSRELPMPVVSRITSIAQARATLQHCATRLNKAWQGNPARVSPPGSPIDGSEKRLFQQWLEKWEQVFTAYLSIHMSSMKPDDVTQSRVLKANHLSCTILASEAGPSMKSFNVFEADFQAIVELANAVISSRSKAAITMPNCAASTLDVREPLHVVIAYCDHLSIRNKAIELVSKANNMR
;
A
#
# COMPACT_ATOMS: atom_id res chain seq x y z
N MET A 1 37.65 40.05 5.37
CA MET A 1 37.13 39.27 6.52
C MET A 1 36.05 40.10 7.19
N PRO A 2 34.83 39.57 7.35
CA PRO A 2 34.52 38.72 8.50
C PRO A 2 33.77 37.42 8.17
N THR A 3 33.96 36.45 9.06
CA THR A 3 33.40 35.09 9.09
C THR A 3 32.06 35.11 9.83
N ALA A 4 31.03 34.46 9.28
CA ALA A 4 29.81 34.15 10.02
C ALA A 4 29.39 32.71 9.75
N THR A 5 29.34 31.98 10.85
CA THR A 5 29.18 30.54 11.06
C THR A 5 27.80 30.05 10.59
N ARG A 6 27.80 28.98 9.79
CA ARG A 6 26.59 28.30 9.31
C ARG A 6 26.22 27.21 10.32
N GLU A 7 25.18 27.46 11.12
CA GLU A 7 24.56 26.45 11.98
C GLU A 7 23.77 25.44 11.13
N LEU A 8 24.18 24.17 11.17
CA LEU A 8 23.47 23.05 10.56
C LEU A 8 22.55 22.44 11.61
N HIS A 9 21.26 22.79 11.56
CA HIS A 9 20.24 22.09 12.33
C HIS A 9 19.99 20.69 11.74
N TYR A 10 20.49 19.68 12.44
CA TYR A 10 20.27 18.27 12.16
C TYR A 10 18.87 17.88 12.68
N VAL A 11 17.88 17.79 11.79
CA VAL A 11 16.54 17.32 12.15
C VAL A 11 16.54 15.79 12.14
N ASN A 12 16.58 15.23 13.34
CA ASN A 12 16.54 13.80 13.64
C ASN A 12 15.12 13.26 13.41
N THR A 13 14.86 12.63 12.27
CA THR A 13 13.58 11.96 11.98
C THR A 13 13.62 10.51 12.48
N LYS A 14 13.41 10.31 13.78
CA LYS A 14 13.09 8.98 14.33
C LYS A 14 11.62 8.65 14.04
N LEU A 15 11.39 7.62 13.22
CA LEU A 15 10.08 7.01 13.00
C LEU A 15 9.61 6.25 14.26
N PRO A 16 8.31 6.31 14.61
CA PRO A 16 7.76 5.58 15.75
C PRO A 16 7.69 4.06 15.46
N LYS A 17 8.07 3.25 16.45
CA LYS A 17 7.88 1.79 16.44
C LYS A 17 6.47 1.47 16.95
N ILE A 18 5.61 0.94 16.09
CA ILE A 18 4.31 0.39 16.48
C ILE A 18 4.49 -1.13 16.64
N ARG A 19 4.17 -1.64 17.83
CA ARG A 19 4.06 -3.08 18.12
C ARG A 19 2.58 -3.44 18.13
N THR A 20 2.21 -4.42 17.32
CA THR A 20 0.85 -4.98 17.29
C THR A 20 0.89 -6.36 17.94
N ILE A 21 0.13 -6.55 19.02
CA ILE A 21 -0.07 -7.83 19.70
C ILE A 21 -1.55 -8.18 19.56
N TYR A 22 -1.87 -9.31 18.93
CA TYR A 22 -3.21 -9.89 18.98
C TYR A 22 -3.17 -11.21 19.74
N GLN A 23 -3.93 -11.28 20.84
CA GLN A 23 -4.30 -12.51 21.53
C GLN A 23 -5.51 -13.12 20.82
N THR A 24 -5.43 -14.40 20.47
CA THR A 24 -6.55 -15.19 19.95
C THR A 24 -7.03 -16.17 21.01
N SER A 25 -8.30 -16.03 21.41
CA SER A 25 -9.03 -17.04 22.18
C SER A 25 -9.71 -18.00 21.21
N ALA A 26 -9.36 -19.28 21.28
CA ALA A 26 -9.93 -20.34 20.46
C ALA A 26 -11.09 -21.04 21.19
N THR A 27 -12.26 -21.11 20.53
CA THR A 27 -13.38 -21.96 20.95
C THR A 27 -13.68 -22.93 19.80
N MET A 28 -13.50 -24.22 20.06
CA MET A 28 -13.83 -25.33 19.14
C MET A 28 -15.32 -25.66 19.22
N PRO A 29 -15.92 -26.18 18.13
CA PRO A 29 -16.59 -27.49 18.27
C PRO A 29 -16.38 -28.48 17.11
N SER A 30 -16.69 -29.73 17.48
CA SER A 30 -16.47 -31.08 16.92
C SER A 30 -17.14 -31.41 15.55
N PRO A 31 -16.77 -32.53 14.88
CA PRO A 31 -17.12 -32.86 13.48
C PRO A 31 -18.20 -33.94 13.33
N SER A 32 -18.82 -34.06 12.13
CA SER A 32 -19.49 -35.26 11.53
C SER A 32 -20.04 -34.93 10.11
N PRO A 33 -20.47 -35.90 9.24
CA PRO A 33 -19.60 -36.54 8.25
C PRO A 33 -20.12 -36.47 6.78
N VAL A 34 -19.20 -36.85 5.88
CA VAL A 34 -19.26 -37.29 4.46
C VAL A 34 -20.62 -37.32 3.71
N SER A 35 -20.64 -36.69 2.53
CA SER A 35 -21.34 -37.23 1.36
C SER A 35 -20.59 -36.92 0.06
N VAL A 36 -20.24 -38.00 -0.64
CA VAL A 36 -19.64 -38.04 -1.96
C VAL A 36 -20.77 -37.95 -3.00
N ASN A 37 -20.73 -36.98 -3.91
CA ASN A 37 -21.14 -37.29 -5.28
C ASN A 37 -20.44 -36.40 -6.31
N ARG A 38 -19.89 -37.07 -7.32
CA ARG A 38 -19.22 -36.50 -8.49
C ARG A 38 -20.26 -35.90 -9.42
N GLN A 39 -20.05 -34.66 -9.84
CA GLN A 39 -20.35 -34.22 -11.21
C GLN A 39 -19.38 -33.09 -11.56
N SER A 40 -18.34 -33.45 -12.32
CA SER A 40 -17.39 -32.51 -12.92
C SER A 40 -18.06 -31.83 -14.11
N THR A 41 -18.85 -30.80 -13.84
CA THR A 41 -19.11 -29.73 -14.81
C THR A 41 -17.85 -28.89 -14.89
N MET A 42 -17.15 -28.96 -16.03
CA MET A 42 -16.02 -28.08 -16.31
C MET A 42 -16.51 -26.63 -16.35
N LEU A 43 -16.33 -25.92 -15.25
CA LEU A 43 -16.47 -24.46 -15.21
C LEU A 43 -15.33 -23.84 -16.03
N LEU A 44 -15.68 -23.48 -17.27
CA LEU A 44 -14.90 -22.57 -18.11
C LEU A 44 -14.72 -21.26 -17.33
N GLY A 45 -13.50 -20.98 -16.87
CA GLY A 45 -13.19 -19.73 -16.16
C GLY A 45 -12.40 -19.88 -14.86
N GLN A 46 -11.55 -20.92 -14.71
CA GLN A 46 -10.47 -20.85 -13.73
C GLN A 46 -9.56 -19.68 -14.11
N SER A 47 -9.81 -18.52 -13.50
CA SER A 47 -8.92 -17.38 -13.51
C SER A 47 -7.52 -17.92 -13.18
N ARG A 48 -6.60 -17.87 -14.16
CA ARG A 48 -5.19 -18.22 -13.99
C ARG A 48 -4.52 -17.16 -13.12
N GLU A 49 -4.95 -17.09 -11.88
CA GLU A 49 -4.41 -16.14 -10.94
C GLU A 49 -3.07 -16.67 -10.46
N LEU A 50 -2.00 -15.93 -10.79
CA LEU A 50 -0.66 -16.32 -10.41
C LEU A 50 -0.55 -16.33 -8.87
N PRO A 51 0.15 -17.33 -8.30
CA PRO A 51 0.36 -17.38 -6.86
C PRO A 51 1.05 -16.12 -6.37
N MET A 52 0.81 -15.76 -5.10
CA MET A 52 1.48 -14.62 -4.49
C MET A 52 3.01 -14.81 -4.55
N PRO A 53 3.77 -13.79 -5.00
CA PRO A 53 5.21 -13.93 -5.17
C PRO A 53 5.88 -14.21 -3.83
N VAL A 54 6.83 -15.15 -3.80
CA VAL A 54 7.61 -15.42 -2.58
C VAL A 54 8.59 -14.27 -2.35
N VAL A 55 8.46 -13.60 -1.21
CA VAL A 55 9.34 -12.49 -0.82
C VAL A 55 10.24 -12.95 0.31
N SER A 56 11.53 -13.12 0.03
CA SER A 56 12.54 -13.48 1.05
C SER A 56 13.57 -12.37 1.26
N ARG A 57 13.88 -11.60 0.21
CA ARG A 57 14.78 -10.45 0.26
C ARG A 57 14.44 -9.48 -0.87
N ILE A 58 14.59 -8.19 -0.61
CA ILE A 58 14.56 -7.13 -1.61
C ILE A 58 15.99 -6.63 -1.80
N THR A 59 16.45 -6.60 -3.05
CA THR A 59 17.79 -6.11 -3.44
C THR A 59 17.73 -4.86 -4.33
N SER A 60 16.55 -4.47 -4.80
CA SER A 60 16.35 -3.27 -5.59
C SER A 60 14.92 -2.72 -5.46
N ILE A 61 14.76 -1.42 -5.75
CA ILE A 61 13.44 -0.76 -5.83
C ILE A 61 12.57 -1.40 -6.93
N ALA A 62 13.16 -1.80 -8.05
CA ALA A 62 12.44 -2.46 -9.14
C ALA A 62 11.82 -3.79 -8.69
N GLN A 63 12.58 -4.61 -7.94
CA GLN A 63 12.07 -5.86 -7.38
C GLN A 63 10.97 -5.61 -6.33
N ALA A 64 11.16 -4.62 -5.45
CA ALA A 64 10.16 -4.21 -4.47
C ALA A 64 8.84 -3.82 -5.15
N ARG A 65 8.94 -3.03 -6.24
CA ARG A 65 7.79 -2.63 -7.06
C ARG A 65 7.09 -3.82 -7.69
N ALA A 66 7.81 -4.68 -8.39
CA ALA A 66 7.21 -5.81 -9.10
C ALA A 66 6.45 -6.76 -8.16
N THR A 67 7.01 -7.03 -6.98
CA THR A 67 6.38 -7.91 -5.99
C THR A 67 5.14 -7.28 -5.35
N LEU A 68 5.19 -5.98 -5.01
CA LEU A 68 4.05 -5.26 -4.46
C LEU A 68 2.93 -5.05 -5.49
N GLN A 69 3.29 -4.82 -6.76
CA GLN A 69 2.37 -4.61 -7.87
C GLN A 69 1.33 -5.73 -7.96
N HIS A 70 1.76 -6.99 -7.85
CA HIS A 70 0.88 -8.15 -7.91
C HIS A 70 -0.16 -8.11 -6.79
N CYS A 71 0.29 -7.88 -5.55
CA CYS A 71 -0.56 -7.75 -4.38
C CYS A 71 -1.59 -6.62 -4.54
N ALA A 72 -1.10 -5.42 -4.90
CA ALA A 72 -1.92 -4.24 -5.09
C ALA A 72 -2.95 -4.42 -6.19
N THR A 73 -2.60 -5.05 -7.31
CA THR A 73 -3.55 -5.32 -8.40
C THR A 73 -4.67 -6.25 -7.93
N ARG A 74 -4.37 -7.33 -7.19
CA ARG A 74 -5.40 -8.24 -6.67
C ARG A 74 -6.34 -7.55 -5.69
N LEU A 75 -5.80 -6.89 -4.66
CA LEU A 75 -6.59 -6.16 -3.66
C LEU A 75 -7.43 -5.04 -4.28
N ASN A 76 -6.83 -4.25 -5.19
CA ASN A 76 -7.55 -3.19 -5.88
C ASN A 76 -8.60 -3.71 -6.87
N LYS A 77 -8.51 -4.95 -7.38
CA LYS A 77 -9.55 -5.62 -8.18
C LYS A 77 -10.68 -6.21 -7.34
N ALA A 78 -10.40 -6.61 -6.11
CA ALA A 78 -11.43 -7.10 -5.19
C ALA A 78 -12.21 -5.96 -4.51
N TRP A 79 -11.60 -4.78 -4.37
CA TRP A 79 -12.22 -3.62 -3.72
C TRP A 79 -13.38 -3.04 -4.56
N GLN A 80 -14.62 -3.42 -4.25
CA GLN A 80 -15.80 -3.07 -5.04
C GLN A 80 -16.02 -1.56 -5.24
N GLY A 81 -15.61 -0.74 -4.26
CA GLY A 81 -15.80 0.71 -4.28
C GLY A 81 -14.64 1.52 -4.87
N ASN A 82 -13.74 0.93 -5.66
CA ASN A 82 -12.57 1.63 -6.19
C ASN A 82 -12.93 2.60 -7.33
N PRO A 83 -12.94 3.94 -7.12
CA PRO A 83 -13.29 4.91 -8.15
C PRO A 83 -12.18 5.13 -9.18
N ALA A 84 -10.96 4.65 -8.92
CA ALA A 84 -9.83 4.76 -9.83
C ALA A 84 -9.73 3.59 -10.82
N ARG A 85 -10.64 2.61 -10.74
CA ARG A 85 -10.59 1.39 -11.54
C ARG A 85 -11.04 1.65 -12.99
N VAL A 86 -10.30 1.06 -13.95
CA VAL A 86 -10.59 1.11 -15.39
C VAL A 86 -11.24 -0.19 -15.91
N SER A 87 -11.27 -1.25 -15.08
CA SER A 87 -11.78 -2.59 -15.43
C SER A 87 -12.94 -3.02 -14.51
N PRO A 88 -13.70 -4.07 -14.86
CA PRO A 88 -14.72 -4.62 -13.97
C PRO A 88 -14.15 -5.10 -12.62
N PRO A 89 -14.95 -5.12 -11.54
CA PRO A 89 -14.57 -5.78 -10.29
C PRO A 89 -14.22 -7.24 -10.51
N GLY A 90 -13.14 -7.67 -9.86
CA GLY A 90 -12.80 -9.07 -9.72
C GLY A 90 -13.63 -9.74 -8.62
N SER A 91 -13.40 -11.04 -8.44
CA SER A 91 -14.01 -11.82 -7.37
C SER A 91 -13.69 -11.20 -6.00
N PRO A 92 -14.66 -11.13 -5.08
CA PRO A 92 -14.41 -10.67 -3.72
C PRO A 92 -13.43 -11.62 -3.03
N ILE A 93 -12.50 -11.05 -2.25
CA ILE A 93 -11.55 -11.78 -1.42
C ILE A 93 -12.24 -12.15 -0.11
N ASP A 94 -12.19 -13.43 0.27
CA ASP A 94 -12.73 -13.91 1.54
C ASP A 94 -11.80 -13.63 2.73
N GLY A 95 -12.27 -13.91 3.96
CA GLY A 95 -11.49 -13.66 5.18
C GLY A 95 -10.20 -14.50 5.29
N SER A 96 -10.19 -15.71 4.74
CA SER A 96 -9.01 -16.57 4.77
C SER A 96 -7.92 -16.04 3.84
N GLU A 97 -8.32 -15.56 2.67
CA GLU A 97 -7.43 -14.98 1.69
C GLU A 97 -6.91 -13.61 2.16
N LYS A 98 -7.75 -12.80 2.82
CA LYS A 98 -7.33 -11.56 3.49
C LYS A 98 -6.18 -11.79 4.48
N ARG A 99 -6.26 -12.83 5.31
CA ARG A 99 -5.16 -13.17 6.25
C ARG A 99 -3.87 -13.54 5.53
N LEU A 100 -3.95 -14.26 4.40
CA LEU A 100 -2.76 -14.56 3.59
C LEU A 100 -2.12 -13.29 3.03
N PHE A 101 -2.93 -12.34 2.57
CA PHE A 101 -2.44 -11.03 2.14
C PHE A 101 -1.79 -10.25 3.29
N GLN A 102 -2.39 -10.24 4.48
CA GLN A 102 -1.83 -9.56 5.65
C GLN A 102 -0.44 -10.13 6.01
N GLN A 103 -0.33 -11.45 6.16
CA GLN A 103 0.95 -12.11 6.45
C GLN A 103 2.01 -11.82 5.39
N TRP A 104 1.61 -11.81 4.12
CA TRP A 104 2.50 -11.47 3.02
C TRP A 104 2.95 -10.00 3.07
N LEU A 105 2.05 -9.07 3.35
CA LEU A 105 2.33 -7.63 3.45
C LEU A 105 3.24 -7.31 4.63
N GLU A 106 3.07 -7.99 5.77
CA GLU A 106 3.96 -7.89 6.93
C GLU A 106 5.38 -8.35 6.55
N LYS A 107 5.50 -9.49 5.88
CA LYS A 107 6.80 -10.01 5.44
C LYS A 107 7.45 -9.07 4.42
N TRP A 108 6.68 -8.56 3.46
CA TRP A 108 7.16 -7.60 2.47
C TRP A 108 7.70 -6.33 3.15
N GLU A 109 6.99 -5.78 4.13
CA GLU A 109 7.41 -4.61 4.89
C GLU A 109 8.71 -4.84 5.65
N GLN A 110 8.87 -6.01 6.29
CA GLN A 110 10.08 -6.35 7.02
C GLN A 110 11.30 -6.33 6.10
N VAL A 111 11.21 -7.01 4.95
CA VAL A 111 12.34 -7.08 4.01
C VAL A 111 12.58 -5.75 3.28
N PHE A 112 11.53 -4.95 3.05
CA PHE A 112 11.66 -3.63 2.43
C PHE A 112 12.32 -2.64 3.39
N THR A 113 11.92 -2.65 4.66
CA THR A 113 12.54 -1.86 5.72
C THR A 113 14.01 -2.24 5.90
N ALA A 114 14.33 -3.54 5.89
CA ALA A 114 15.71 -4.00 5.94
C ALA A 114 16.53 -3.46 4.75
N TYR A 115 15.97 -3.51 3.53
CA TYR A 115 16.60 -2.91 2.35
C TYR A 115 16.82 -1.39 2.49
N LEU A 116 15.80 -0.64 2.93
CA LEU A 116 15.93 0.81 3.14
C LEU A 116 16.98 1.14 4.20
N SER A 117 17.04 0.41 5.30
CA SER A 117 18.01 0.66 6.37
C SER A 117 19.47 0.61 5.90
N ILE A 118 19.75 -0.19 4.86
CA ILE A 118 21.10 -0.35 4.29
C ILE A 118 21.36 0.70 3.20
N HIS A 119 20.38 0.98 2.35
CA HIS A 119 20.61 1.70 1.10
C HIS A 119 20.17 3.18 1.12
N MET A 120 19.32 3.59 2.07
CA MET A 120 18.62 4.89 2.05
C MET A 120 19.56 6.10 2.02
N SER A 121 20.72 6.03 2.68
CA SER A 121 21.71 7.12 2.69
C SER A 121 22.38 7.37 1.33
N SER A 122 22.41 6.35 0.46
CA SER A 122 23.02 6.40 -0.88
C SER A 122 22.00 6.48 -2.03
N MET A 123 20.70 6.51 -1.72
CA MET A 123 19.66 6.51 -2.75
C MET A 123 19.62 7.83 -3.52
N LYS A 124 19.39 7.73 -4.83
CA LYS A 124 19.09 8.89 -5.67
C LYS A 124 17.73 9.48 -5.29
N PRO A 125 17.49 10.78 -5.53
CA PRO A 125 16.20 11.41 -5.26
C PRO A 125 14.99 10.69 -5.89
N ASP A 126 15.17 10.13 -7.09
CA ASP A 126 14.13 9.35 -7.76
C ASP A 126 13.83 8.04 -7.02
N ASP A 127 14.86 7.33 -6.55
CA ASP A 127 14.69 6.10 -5.78
C ASP A 127 14.02 6.35 -4.42
N VAL A 128 14.33 7.49 -3.78
CA VAL A 128 13.64 7.95 -2.56
C VAL A 128 12.17 8.22 -2.87
N THR A 129 11.87 8.91 -3.97
CA THR A 129 10.50 9.20 -4.39
C THR A 129 9.74 7.90 -4.68
N GLN A 130 10.36 6.95 -5.37
CA GLN A 130 9.77 5.64 -5.66
C GLN A 130 9.56 4.82 -4.38
N SER A 131 10.48 4.88 -3.41
CA SER A 131 10.31 4.24 -2.10
C SER A 131 9.06 4.76 -1.37
N ARG A 132 8.78 6.08 -1.46
CA ARG A 132 7.56 6.67 -0.90
C ARG A 132 6.30 6.17 -1.60
N VAL A 133 6.32 6.05 -2.93
CA VAL A 133 5.20 5.47 -3.72
C VAL A 133 4.92 4.04 -3.26
N LEU A 134 5.97 3.22 -3.13
CA LEU A 134 5.84 1.83 -2.68
C LEU A 134 5.27 1.75 -1.26
N LYS A 135 5.76 2.59 -0.35
CA LYS A 135 5.26 2.61 1.03
C LYS A 135 3.79 3.02 1.10
N ALA A 136 3.36 4.04 0.35
CA ALA A 136 1.96 4.44 0.30
C ALA A 136 1.05 3.31 -0.22
N ASN A 137 1.49 2.59 -1.25
CA ASN A 137 0.77 1.43 -1.78
C ASN A 137 0.74 0.23 -0.83
N HIS A 138 1.82 -0.01 -0.09
CA HIS A 138 1.85 -1.03 0.97
C HIS A 138 0.81 -0.75 2.06
N LEU A 139 0.74 0.49 2.54
CA LEU A 139 -0.24 0.91 3.56
C LEU A 139 -1.67 0.75 3.04
N SER A 140 -1.95 1.19 1.81
CA SER A 140 -3.28 1.02 1.23
C SER A 140 -3.66 -0.45 1.06
N CYS A 141 -2.72 -1.30 0.66
CA CYS A 141 -2.94 -2.75 0.58
C CYS A 141 -3.24 -3.34 1.96
N THR A 142 -2.54 -2.88 3.01
CA THR A 142 -2.74 -3.34 4.39
C THR A 142 -4.14 -3.00 4.89
N ILE A 143 -4.62 -1.78 4.60
CA ILE A 143 -5.99 -1.36 4.91
C ILE A 143 -7.01 -2.22 4.15
N LEU A 144 -6.83 -2.43 2.85
CA LEU A 144 -7.76 -3.23 2.02
C LEU A 144 -7.78 -4.72 2.41
N ALA A 145 -6.64 -5.26 2.84
CA ALA A 145 -6.53 -6.63 3.34
C ALA A 145 -7.10 -6.79 4.76
N SER A 146 -7.42 -5.70 5.45
CA SER A 146 -8.04 -5.77 6.78
C SER A 146 -9.46 -6.33 6.74
N GLU A 147 -9.84 -7.03 7.81
CA GLU A 147 -11.23 -7.43 8.06
C GLU A 147 -12.09 -6.24 8.50
N ALA A 148 -11.46 -5.13 8.95
CA ALA A 148 -12.15 -3.87 9.20
C ALA A 148 -12.60 -3.26 7.86
N GLY A 149 -13.80 -3.63 7.43
CA GLY A 149 -14.44 -3.01 6.27
C GLY A 149 -14.79 -1.54 6.51
N PRO A 150 -15.24 -0.81 5.47
CA PRO A 150 -15.62 0.61 5.58
C PRO A 150 -16.76 0.86 6.58
N SER A 151 -17.57 -0.16 6.89
CA SER A 151 -18.70 -0.06 7.82
C SER A 151 -18.32 -0.36 9.27
N MET A 152 -17.14 -0.95 9.50
CA MET A 152 -16.65 -1.13 10.86
C MET A 152 -16.07 0.20 11.32
N LYS A 153 -16.77 0.84 12.27
CA LYS A 153 -16.43 2.04 13.05
C LYS A 153 -15.09 1.93 13.80
N SER A 154 -14.06 1.53 13.09
CA SER A 154 -12.68 1.32 13.52
C SER A 154 -11.89 2.60 13.28
N PHE A 155 -12.51 3.72 13.66
CA PHE A 155 -12.09 5.11 13.37
C PHE A 155 -10.61 5.38 13.67
N ASN A 156 -10.02 4.64 14.63
CA ASN A 156 -8.67 4.86 15.11
C ASN A 156 -7.64 3.83 14.63
N VAL A 157 -8.05 2.71 14.02
CA VAL A 157 -7.10 1.60 13.76
C VAL A 157 -6.08 1.99 12.69
N PHE A 158 -6.52 2.74 11.68
CA PHE A 158 -5.68 3.12 10.53
C PHE A 158 -5.45 4.63 10.41
N GLU A 159 -5.79 5.42 11.44
CA GLU A 159 -5.62 6.89 11.37
C GLU A 159 -4.18 7.30 11.06
N ALA A 160 -3.22 6.64 11.73
CA ALA A 160 -1.79 6.84 11.47
C ALA A 160 -1.40 6.46 10.03
N ASP A 161 -1.96 5.37 9.51
CA ASP A 161 -1.69 4.91 8.14
C ASP A 161 -2.29 5.86 7.10
N PHE A 162 -3.51 6.38 7.34
CA PHE A 162 -4.13 7.37 6.48
C PHE A 162 -3.30 8.66 6.42
N GLN A 163 -2.85 9.16 7.58
CA GLN A 163 -1.99 10.32 7.65
C GLN A 163 -0.66 10.08 6.92
N ALA A 164 -0.02 8.93 7.13
CA ALA A 164 1.21 8.57 6.47
C ALA A 164 1.06 8.49 4.93
N ILE A 165 -0.05 7.93 4.43
CA ILE A 165 -0.36 7.90 2.99
C ILE A 165 -0.43 9.33 2.44
N VAL A 166 -1.14 10.23 3.11
CA VAL A 166 -1.29 11.64 2.69
C VAL A 166 0.05 12.37 2.68
N GLU A 167 0.88 12.17 3.69
CA GLU A 167 2.22 12.78 3.77
C GLU A 167 3.16 12.27 2.68
N LEU A 168 3.19 10.95 2.46
CA LEU A 168 3.98 10.33 1.39
C LEU A 168 3.52 10.83 0.01
N ALA A 169 2.21 10.88 -0.25
CA ALA A 169 1.65 11.37 -1.50
C ALA A 169 2.01 12.84 -1.74
N ASN A 170 1.86 13.70 -0.73
CA ASN A 170 2.24 15.10 -0.82
C ASN A 170 3.74 15.28 -1.13
N ALA A 171 4.60 14.48 -0.49
CA ALA A 171 6.03 14.52 -0.72
C ALA A 171 6.39 14.06 -2.15
N VAL A 172 5.72 13.03 -2.67
CA VAL A 172 5.89 12.56 -4.07
C VAL A 172 5.46 13.62 -5.07
N ILE A 173 4.27 14.22 -4.89
CA ILE A 173 3.74 15.26 -5.77
C ILE A 173 4.69 16.46 -5.78
N SER A 174 5.11 16.93 -4.60
CA SER A 174 6.06 18.04 -4.46
C SER A 174 7.40 17.76 -5.13
N SER A 175 7.93 16.54 -5.00
CA SER A 175 9.16 16.11 -5.67
C SER A 175 9.01 16.10 -7.20
N ARG A 176 7.89 15.59 -7.71
CA ARG A 176 7.61 15.56 -9.16
C ARG A 176 7.42 16.94 -9.75
N SER A 177 6.73 17.85 -9.07
CA SER A 177 6.57 19.24 -9.54
C SER A 177 7.92 19.97 -9.68
N LYS A 178 8.89 19.68 -8.79
CA LYS A 178 10.25 20.21 -8.92
C LYS A 178 11.02 19.58 -10.09
N ALA A 179 10.83 18.28 -10.34
CA ALA A 179 11.51 17.55 -11.40
C ALA A 179 10.93 17.76 -12.80
N ALA A 180 9.63 18.08 -12.92
CA ALA A 180 8.95 18.36 -14.18
C ALA A 180 9.51 19.61 -14.91
N ILE A 181 10.25 20.46 -14.20
CA ILE A 181 11.01 21.58 -14.78
C ILE A 181 12.26 21.08 -15.54
N THR A 182 12.66 19.81 -15.38
CA THR A 182 14.00 19.33 -15.79
C THR A 182 14.02 18.10 -16.70
N MET A 183 12.97 17.27 -16.81
CA MET A 183 12.95 16.10 -17.70
C MET A 183 11.52 15.70 -18.15
N PRO A 184 11.32 15.18 -19.38
CA PRO A 184 10.04 14.66 -19.83
C PRO A 184 9.77 13.25 -19.30
N ASN A 185 8.56 13.10 -18.74
CA ASN A 185 7.77 11.91 -18.40
C ASN A 185 8.46 10.54 -18.45
N CYS A 186 8.73 9.98 -17.27
CA CYS A 186 9.04 8.56 -17.12
C CYS A 186 7.73 7.74 -17.19
N ALA A 187 7.75 6.70 -18.02
CA ALA A 187 6.62 5.86 -18.43
C ALA A 187 5.68 5.42 -17.28
N ALA A 188 4.41 5.25 -17.66
CA ALA A 188 3.28 4.87 -16.81
C ALA A 188 3.60 3.72 -15.83
N SER A 189 3.99 4.10 -14.61
CA SER A 189 4.05 3.18 -13.47
C SER A 189 2.63 2.80 -13.08
N THR A 190 2.34 1.51 -13.08
CA THR A 190 1.06 0.95 -12.63
C THR A 190 0.87 1.01 -11.11
N LEU A 191 1.91 1.37 -10.34
CA LEU A 191 1.78 1.84 -8.97
C LEU A 191 2.06 3.34 -8.92
N ASP A 192 1.09 4.10 -8.43
CA ASP A 192 1.21 5.53 -8.16
C ASP A 192 0.55 5.88 -6.82
N VAL A 193 0.57 7.16 -6.43
CA VAL A 193 -0.04 7.63 -5.17
C VAL A 193 -1.56 7.82 -5.27
N ARG A 194 -2.13 7.73 -6.47
CA ARG A 194 -3.56 7.96 -6.70
C ARG A 194 -4.42 6.89 -6.05
N GLU A 195 -4.11 5.61 -6.24
CA GLU A 195 -4.87 4.50 -5.64
C GLU A 195 -4.86 4.57 -4.11
N PRO A 196 -3.72 4.75 -3.41
CA PRO A 196 -3.69 4.98 -1.97
C PRO A 196 -4.57 6.14 -1.49
N LEU A 197 -4.55 7.28 -2.20
CA LEU A 197 -5.38 8.43 -1.84
C LEU A 197 -6.88 8.12 -1.92
N HIS A 198 -7.33 7.33 -2.90
CA HIS A 198 -8.73 6.91 -2.97
C HIS A 198 -9.11 5.97 -1.82
N VAL A 199 -8.19 5.12 -1.36
CA VAL A 199 -8.42 4.31 -0.15
C VAL A 199 -8.63 5.21 1.06
N VAL A 200 -7.79 6.24 1.24
CA VAL A 200 -7.99 7.24 2.32
C VAL A 200 -9.36 7.90 2.19
N ILE A 201 -9.76 8.36 1.00
CA ILE A 201 -11.05 9.03 0.80
C ILE A 201 -12.24 8.13 1.14
N ALA A 202 -12.13 6.83 0.89
CA ALA A 202 -13.21 5.88 1.09
C ALA A 202 -13.28 5.32 2.51
N TYR A 203 -12.16 5.20 3.22
CA TYR A 203 -12.08 4.55 4.53
C TYR A 203 -11.77 5.52 5.69
N CYS A 204 -11.34 6.75 5.42
CA CYS A 204 -11.03 7.73 6.46
C CYS A 204 -12.22 8.64 6.74
N ASP A 205 -12.70 8.62 7.99
CA ASP A 205 -13.75 9.52 8.46
C ASP A 205 -13.21 10.84 9.04
N HIS A 206 -11.90 10.95 9.27
CA HIS A 206 -11.29 12.18 9.76
C HIS A 206 -11.28 13.24 8.65
N LEU A 207 -12.17 14.24 8.77
CA LEU A 207 -12.48 15.18 7.70
C LEU A 207 -11.25 15.93 7.17
N SER A 208 -10.32 16.35 8.03
CA SER A 208 -9.11 17.06 7.59
C SER A 208 -8.18 16.19 6.74
N ILE A 209 -7.97 14.93 7.12
CA ILE A 209 -7.13 13.96 6.39
C ILE A 209 -7.80 13.65 5.05
N ARG A 210 -9.10 13.38 5.06
CA ARG A 210 -9.90 13.12 3.86
C ARG A 210 -9.89 14.30 2.88
N ASN A 211 -10.10 15.52 3.35
CA ASN A 211 -10.07 16.72 2.51
C ASN A 211 -8.69 16.93 1.87
N LYS A 212 -7.62 16.71 2.64
CA LYS A 212 -6.26 16.78 2.10
C LYS A 212 -6.01 15.69 1.04
N ALA A 213 -6.55 14.49 1.22
CA ALA A 213 -6.46 13.44 0.22
C ALA A 213 -7.20 13.83 -1.08
N ILE A 214 -8.40 14.42 -0.99
CA ILE A 214 -9.16 14.92 -2.15
C ILE A 214 -8.35 15.98 -2.93
N GLU A 215 -7.75 16.94 -2.22
CA GLU A 215 -6.91 17.97 -2.83
C GLU A 215 -5.71 17.36 -3.58
N LEU A 216 -5.04 16.38 -2.97
CA LEU A 216 -3.89 15.71 -3.57
C LEU A 216 -4.28 14.85 -4.78
N VAL A 217 -5.46 14.24 -4.82
CA VAL A 217 -5.96 13.54 -6.01
C VAL A 217 -6.10 14.51 -7.18
N SER A 218 -6.69 15.69 -6.95
CA SER A 218 -6.82 16.72 -7.98
C SER A 218 -5.46 17.18 -8.50
N LYS A 219 -4.49 17.40 -7.60
CA LYS A 219 -3.11 17.74 -7.97
C LYS A 219 -2.42 16.63 -8.77
N ALA A 220 -2.59 15.37 -8.37
CA ALA A 220 -2.01 14.22 -9.06
C ALA A 220 -2.54 14.05 -10.48
N ASN A 221 -3.84 14.29 -10.70
CA ASN A 221 -4.45 14.22 -12.03
C ASN A 221 -3.92 15.30 -12.98
N ASN A 222 -3.61 16.49 -12.47
CA ASN A 222 -3.11 17.62 -13.27
C ASN A 222 -1.62 17.50 -13.68
N MET A 223 -0.91 16.48 -13.19
CA MET A 223 0.51 16.24 -13.52
C MET A 223 0.73 15.18 -14.60
N ARG A 224 -0.34 14.58 -15.16
CA ARG A 224 -0.27 13.67 -16.30
C ARG A 224 -0.42 14.42 -17.61
#